data_AF-A0A2N1PG68-F1
#
_entry.id   AF-A0A2N1PG68-F1
#
_cell.length_a   1.000
_cell.length_b   1.000
_cell.length_c   1.000
_cell.angle_alpha   90.00
_cell.angle_beta   90.00
_cell.angle_gamma   90.00
#
_symmetry.space_group_name_H-M   'P 1'
#
loop_
_entity.id
_entity.type
_entity.pdbx_description
1 polymer ?
#
loop_
_entity_poly.entity_id
_entity_poly.type
_entity_poly.pdbx_seq_one_letter_code
_entity_poly.pdbx_strand_id
1 'polypeptide(L)'
;MKDYRPDDFDFNKTLGEISAGIKKPNILICGATGAGKSSVVNYVFGTAVAQIGHGIPVTRGITKYQQADAGVVLYDTEGYE
;
A
#
# COMPACT_ATOMS: atom_id res chain seq x y z
N MET A 1 12.44 40.02 -8.14
CA MET A 1 12.45 38.55 -8.28
C MET A 1 13.17 38.03 -7.05
N LYS A 2 12.59 37.12 -6.24
CA LYS A 2 13.32 36.59 -5.08
C LYS A 2 14.40 35.65 -5.60
N ASP A 3 15.65 35.87 -5.21
CA ASP A 3 16.76 34.96 -5.50
C ASP A 3 16.46 33.62 -4.82
N TYR A 4 16.24 32.57 -5.62
CA TYR A 4 16.05 31.22 -5.12
C TYR A 4 17.40 30.70 -4.62
N ARG A 5 17.50 30.42 -3.33
CA ARG A 5 18.67 29.76 -2.72
C ARG A 5 18.32 28.28 -2.52
N PRO A 6 19.14 27.33 -3.00
CA PRO A 6 18.88 25.90 -2.85
C PRO A 6 18.66 25.46 -1.39
N ASP A 7 19.27 26.17 -0.43
CA ASP A 7 19.16 25.88 1.00
C ASP A 7 17.77 26.19 1.59
N ASP A 8 16.95 27.00 0.89
CA ASP A 8 15.59 27.34 1.32
C ASP A 8 14.54 26.29 0.86
N PHE A 9 14.97 25.21 0.18
CA PHE A 9 14.08 24.17 -0.34
C PHE A 9 13.76 23.10 0.71
N ASP A 10 12.53 23.11 1.20
CA ASP A 10 12.01 22.04 2.05
C ASP A 10 11.40 20.92 1.21
N PHE A 11 12.21 19.87 1.01
CA PHE A 11 11.81 18.68 0.26
C PHE A 11 10.63 17.93 0.90
N ASN A 12 10.61 17.79 2.24
CA ASN A 12 9.58 17.03 2.94
C ASN A 12 8.23 17.73 2.87
N LYS A 13 8.22 19.05 3.03
CA LYS A 13 7.02 19.87 2.84
C LYS A 13 6.50 19.75 1.42
N THR A 14 7.37 19.90 0.42
CA THR A 14 6.99 19.82 -1.00
C THR A 14 6.43 18.44 -1.36
N LEU A 15 7.07 17.36 -0.90
CA LEU A 15 6.55 16.00 -1.05
C LEU A 15 5.20 15.80 -0.36
N GLY A 16 5.02 16.34 0.86
CA GLY A 16 3.76 16.31 1.58
C GLY A 16 2.63 16.99 0.81
N GLU A 17 2.88 18.16 0.25
CA GLU A 17 1.90 18.90 -0.57
C GLU A 17 1.54 18.14 -1.87
N ILE A 18 2.54 17.60 -2.56
CA ILE A 18 2.33 16.79 -3.78
C ILE A 18 1.52 15.53 -3.46
N SER A 19 1.93 14.78 -2.43
CA SER A 19 1.29 13.51 -2.06
C SER A 19 -0.15 13.70 -1.55
N ALA A 20 -0.46 14.80 -0.85
CA ALA A 20 -1.82 15.12 -0.42
C ALA A 20 -2.76 15.39 -1.61
N GLY A 21 -2.25 15.89 -2.73
CA GLY A 21 -3.00 16.10 -3.97
C GLY A 21 -3.21 14.83 -4.81
N ILE A 22 -2.49 13.74 -4.52
CA ILE A 22 -2.56 12.50 -5.30
C ILE A 22 -3.62 11.58 -4.71
N LYS A 23 -4.62 11.23 -5.53
CA LYS A 23 -5.56 10.17 -5.19
C LYS A 23 -4.81 8.84 -5.12
N LYS A 24 -4.87 8.16 -3.98
CA LYS A 24 -4.25 6.84 -3.79
C LYS A 24 -4.78 5.84 -4.83
N PRO A 25 -3.92 5.17 -5.61
CA PRO A 25 -4.35 4.15 -6.55
C PRO A 25 -4.89 2.93 -5.79
N ASN A 26 -5.89 2.28 -6.39
CA ASN A 26 -6.43 1.01 -5.92
C ASN A 26 -5.73 -0.13 -6.68
N ILE A 27 -5.14 -1.08 -5.95
CA ILE A 27 -4.43 -2.23 -6.53
C ILE A 27 -5.07 -3.50 -6.00
N LEU A 28 -5.53 -4.36 -6.90
CA LEU A 28 -6.04 -5.69 -6.58
C LEU A 28 -4.91 -6.71 -6.69
N ILE A 29 -4.73 -7.54 -5.65
CA ILE A 29 -3.73 -8.60 -5.61
C ILE A 29 -4.45 -9.95 -5.71
N CYS A 30 -4.29 -10.61 -6.85
CA CYS A 30 -4.89 -11.91 -7.16
C CYS A 30 -3.80 -12.96 -7.43
N GLY A 31 -4.12 -14.24 -7.25
CA GLY A 31 -3.19 -15.35 -7.43
C GLY A 31 -3.60 -16.59 -6.65
N ALA A 32 -3.00 -17.73 -6.97
CA ALA A 32 -3.31 -19.01 -6.33
C ALA A 32 -3.15 -18.99 -4.80
N THR A 33 -3.77 -19.94 -4.11
CA THR A 33 -3.56 -20.15 -2.68
C THR A 33 -2.07 -20.44 -2.40
N GLY A 34 -1.51 -19.81 -1.37
CA GLY A 34 -0.08 -19.92 -1.05
C GLY A 34 0.87 -19.03 -1.84
N ALA A 35 0.39 -18.24 -2.82
CA ALA A 35 1.23 -17.34 -3.63
C ALA A 35 1.82 -16.12 -2.89
N GLY A 36 1.53 -15.94 -1.59
CA GLY A 36 2.09 -14.86 -0.77
C GLY A 36 1.37 -13.50 -0.86
N LYS A 37 0.14 -13.45 -1.36
CA LYS A 37 -0.65 -12.21 -1.54
C LYS A 37 -0.78 -11.38 -0.25
N SER A 38 -1.26 -11.99 0.82
CA SER A 38 -1.39 -11.34 2.14
C SER A 38 -0.03 -10.96 2.76
N SER A 39 1.05 -11.67 2.41
CA SER A 39 2.41 -11.30 2.81
C SER A 39 2.88 -10.01 2.12
N VAL A 40 2.54 -9.81 0.83
CA VAL A 40 2.81 -8.54 0.13
C VAL A 40 2.06 -7.38 0.79
N VAL A 41 0.81 -7.59 1.21
CA VAL A 41 0.05 -6.58 1.95
C VAL A 41 0.79 -6.17 3.23
N ASN A 42 1.20 -7.14 4.05
CA ASN A 42 1.94 -6.87 5.29
C ASN A 42 3.27 -6.16 5.04
N TYR A 43 3.97 -6.53 3.96
CA TYR A 43 5.21 -5.88 3.55
C TYR A 43 4.98 -4.40 3.19
N VAL A 44 3.95 -4.09 2.40
CA VAL A 44 3.63 -2.71 2.00
C VAL A 44 3.28 -1.83 3.19
N PHE A 45 2.56 -2.37 4.17
CA PHE A 45 2.12 -1.61 5.36
C PHE A 45 3.10 -1.69 6.54
N GLY A 46 4.21 -2.43 6.41
CA GLY A 46 5.23 -2.59 7.46
C GLY A 46 4.73 -3.21 8.77
N THR A 47 3.52 -3.78 8.77
CA THR A 47 2.86 -4.36 9.95
C THR A 47 1.90 -5.47 9.54
N ALA A 48 1.60 -6.37 10.48
CA ALA A 48 0.78 -7.55 10.24
C ALA A 48 -0.73 -7.20 10.22
N VAL A 49 -1.17 -6.55 9.15
CA VAL A 49 -2.58 -6.15 8.94
C VAL A 49 -3.43 -7.24 8.28
N ALA A 50 -2.82 -8.07 7.45
CA ALA A 50 -3.46 -9.18 6.75
C ALA A 50 -3.12 -10.50 7.42
N GLN A 51 -4.14 -11.35 7.60
CA GLN A 51 -3.94 -12.70 8.10
C GLN A 51 -3.22 -13.55 7.05
N ILE A 52 -2.18 -14.28 7.49
CA ILE A 52 -1.44 -15.22 6.66
C ILE A 52 -1.73 -16.65 7.12
N GLY A 53 -1.86 -17.57 6.16
CA GLY A 53 -1.91 -19.01 6.42
C GLY A 53 -0.99 -19.76 5.48
N HIS A 54 -0.40 -20.85 5.96
CA HIS A 54 0.44 -21.72 5.14
C HIS A 54 -0.45 -22.63 4.28
N GLY A 55 -0.65 -22.26 3.01
CA GLY A 55 -1.34 -23.11 2.03
C GLY A 55 -2.86 -23.24 2.20
N ILE A 56 -3.47 -22.52 3.13
CA ILE A 56 -4.93 -22.48 3.33
C ILE A 56 -5.44 -21.13 2.83
N PRO A 57 -6.57 -21.07 2.09
CA PRO A 57 -7.23 -19.81 1.79
C PRO A 57 -7.74 -19.20 3.11
N VAL A 58 -6.99 -18.24 3.66
CA VAL A 58 -7.38 -17.54 4.89
C VAL A 58 -8.26 -16.32 4.57
N THR A 59 -7.91 -15.58 3.51
CA THR A 59 -8.74 -14.49 2.99
C THR A 59 -9.94 -15.06 2.25
N ARG A 60 -11.16 -14.72 2.68
CA ARG A 60 -12.41 -15.02 1.95
C ARG A 60 -12.90 -13.77 1.22
N GLY A 61 -13.24 -13.89 -0.05
CA GLY A 61 -13.68 -12.75 -0.86
C GLY A 61 -12.56 -11.73 -1.11
N ILE A 62 -12.87 -10.43 -0.97
CA ILE A 62 -11.94 -9.31 -1.21
C ILE A 62 -11.85 -8.43 0.03
N THR A 63 -10.64 -8.24 0.56
CA THR A 63 -10.39 -7.39 1.73
C THR A 63 -9.59 -6.15 1.33
N LYS A 64 -10.09 -4.97 1.70
CA LYS A 64 -9.43 -3.67 1.45
C LYS A 64 -8.51 -3.30 2.61
N TYR A 65 -7.30 -2.87 2.30
CA TYR A 65 -6.30 -2.34 3.23
C TYR A 65 -5.87 -0.93 2.81
N GLN A 66 -5.84 0.00 3.77
CA GLN A 66 -5.47 1.39 3.56
C GLN A 66 -4.90 1.98 4.86
N GLN A 67 -3.79 2.70 4.76
CA GLN A 67 -3.22 3.50 5.85
C GLN A 67 -3.03 4.95 5.41
N ALA A 68 -2.85 5.88 6.35
CA ALA A 68 -2.75 7.31 6.07
C ALA A 68 -1.43 7.66 5.37
N ASP A 69 -0.33 7.06 5.84
CA ASP A 69 1.05 7.18 5.36
C ASP A 69 1.36 6.31 4.14
N ALA A 70 0.59 5.26 3.88
CA ALA A 70 0.75 4.43 2.69
C ALA A 70 0.30 5.17 1.40
N GLY A 71 1.12 5.11 0.35
CA GLY A 71 0.83 5.73 -0.94
C GLY A 71 -0.23 5.02 -1.79
N VAL A 72 -0.75 3.87 -1.34
CA VAL A 72 -1.65 3.00 -2.12
C VAL A 72 -2.81 2.45 -1.27
N VAL A 73 -3.86 1.98 -1.95
CA VAL A 73 -4.91 1.13 -1.38
C VAL A 73 -4.76 -0.27 -1.98
N LEU A 74 -4.61 -1.28 -1.13
CA LEU A 74 -4.48 -2.67 -1.57
C LEU A 74 -5.76 -3.45 -1.31
N TYR A 75 -6.12 -4.34 -2.24
CA TYR A 75 -7.21 -5.29 -2.12
C TYR A 75 -6.62 -6.69 -2.22
N ASP A 76 -6.63 -7.44 -1.12
CA ASP A 76 -6.22 -8.85 -1.10
C ASP A 76 -7.42 -9.73 -1.44
N THR A 77 -7.24 -10.71 -2.32
CA THR A 77 -8.31 -11.65 -2.68
C THR A 77 -8.07 -13.03 -2.10
N GLU A 78 -9.15 -13.78 -1.99
CA GLU A 78 -9.10 -15.23 -1.89
C GLU A 78 -8.24 -15.83 -3.02
N GLY A 79 -7.50 -16.88 -2.69
CA GLY A 79 -6.72 -17.62 -3.68
C GLY A 79 -7.62 -18.56 -4.46
N TYR A 80 -7.41 -18.63 -5.78
CA TYR A 80 -8.01 -19.69 -6.59
C TYR A 80 -7.19 -20.99 -6.47
N GLU A 81 -7.85 -22.12 -6.74
CA GLU A 81 -7.22 -23.44 -6.88
C GLU A 81 -6.55 -23.60 -8.25
#